data_AF-A0A2K3K9M1-F1
#
_entry.id   AF-A0A2K3K9M1-F1
#
_cell.length_a   1.000
_cell.length_b   1.000
_cell.length_c   1.000
_cell.angle_alpha   90.00
_cell.angle_beta   90.00
_cell.angle_gamma   90.00
#
_symmetry.space_group_name_H-M   'P 1'
#
loop_
_entity.id
_entity.type
_entity.pdbx_description
1 polymer ?
#
loop_
_entity_poly.entity_id
_entity_poly.type
_entity_poly.pdbx_seq_one_letter_code
_entity_poly.pdbx_strand_id
1 'polypeptide(L)'
;MVTCLPKLKEPDEKCSNCMKGKQQKQAAPKKSSWIASVKLELVHSDICGPINPESNGKKRYFITFTDDLSRKIWIYFMNEKSEALAMFKKFKAMVENESKQMIQCLRTEGR
;
A
#
# COMPACT_ATOMS: atom_id res chain seq x y z
N MET A 1 15.05 -40.51 -7.89
CA MET A 1 15.51 -40.27 -6.50
C MET A 1 17.02 -40.14 -6.54
N VAL A 2 17.60 -39.05 -6.03
CA VAL A 2 19.06 -38.84 -6.04
C VAL A 2 19.64 -39.44 -4.75
N THR A 3 20.56 -40.40 -4.87
CA THR A 3 21.05 -41.24 -3.76
C THR A 3 22.50 -40.94 -3.33
N CYS A 4 23.15 -39.90 -3.87
CA CYS A 4 24.58 -39.65 -3.66
C CYS A 4 24.93 -38.23 -3.17
N LEU A 5 24.14 -37.64 -2.27
CA LEU A 5 24.53 -36.39 -1.62
C LEU A 5 25.46 -36.67 -0.43
N PRO A 6 26.66 -36.08 -0.36
CA PRO A 6 27.55 -36.22 0.78
C PRO A 6 26.91 -35.61 2.04
N LYS A 7 27.05 -36.29 3.18
CA LYS A 7 26.57 -35.78 4.47
C LYS A 7 27.43 -34.59 4.88
N LEU A 8 26.86 -33.39 4.82
CA LEU A 8 27.50 -32.17 5.32
C LEU A 8 27.55 -32.24 6.85
N LYS A 9 28.73 -32.02 7.44
CA LYS A 9 28.88 -31.85 8.89
C LYS A 9 28.51 -30.41 9.23
N GLU A 10 27.68 -30.23 10.25
CA GLU A 10 27.43 -28.89 10.78
C GLU A 10 28.71 -28.38 11.45
N PRO A 11 29.14 -27.13 11.17
CA PRO A 11 30.33 -26.56 11.80
C PRO A 11 30.09 -26.27 13.29
N ASP A 12 31.07 -26.61 14.14
CA ASP A 12 31.00 -26.42 15.61
C ASP A 12 30.90 -24.95 16.04
N GLU A 13 31.44 -24.04 15.22
CA GLU A 13 31.39 -22.59 15.46
C GLU A 13 30.39 -21.88 14.55
N LYS A 14 29.47 -21.14 15.17
CA LYS A 14 28.54 -20.26 14.47
C LYS A 14 29.27 -19.02 13.96
N CYS A 15 29.62 -19.01 12.67
CA CYS A 15 30.19 -17.83 12.02
C CYS A 15 29.22 -16.63 12.05
N SER A 16 29.67 -15.50 12.59
CA SER A 16 28.88 -14.26 12.71
C SER A 16 28.41 -13.70 11.36
N ASN A 17 29.25 -13.79 10.33
CA ASN A 17 28.92 -13.38 8.98
C ASN A 17 27.86 -14.29 8.36
N CYS A 18 27.97 -15.61 8.58
CA CYS A 18 26.96 -16.57 8.13
C CYS A 18 25.62 -16.34 8.82
N MET A 19 25.60 -16.01 10.11
CA MET A 19 24.35 -15.70 10.84
C MET A 19 23.67 -14.44 10.30
N LYS A 20 24.44 -13.37 10.02
CA LYS A 20 23.90 -12.15 9.41
C LYS A 20 23.41 -12.39 7.98
N GLY A 21 24.16 -13.13 7.17
CA GLY A 21 23.78 -13.45 5.78
C GLY A 21 22.57 -14.39 5.69
N LYS A 22 22.38 -15.27 6.66
CA LYS A 22 21.21 -16.17 6.76
C LYS A 22 20.08 -15.60 7.62
N GLN A 23 20.19 -14.37 8.11
CA GLN A 23 19.16 -13.77 8.94
C GLN A 23 17.87 -13.61 8.12
N GLN A 24 16.83 -14.32 8.51
CA GLN A 24 15.51 -14.10 7.93
C GLN A 24 14.94 -12.76 8.41
N LYS A 25 14.25 -12.06 7.51
CA LYS A 25 13.51 -10.85 7.87
C LYS A 25 12.53 -11.20 8.98
N GLN A 26 12.56 -10.44 10.08
CA GLN A 26 11.58 -10.62 11.15
C GLN A 26 10.17 -10.44 10.58
N ALA A 27 9.21 -11.21 11.12
CA ALA A 27 7.83 -11.07 10.72
C ALA A 27 7.37 -9.64 11.01
N ALA A 28 6.73 -9.01 10.01
CA ALA A 28 6.09 -7.73 10.23
C ALA A 28 4.99 -7.88 11.31
N PRO A 29 4.75 -6.84 12.14
CA PRO A 29 3.65 -6.84 13.08
C PRO A 29 2.33 -7.17 12.36
N LYS A 30 1.54 -8.10 12.90
CA LYS A 30 0.29 -8.56 12.27
C LYS A 30 -0.82 -7.50 12.28
N LYS A 31 -0.69 -6.46 13.11
CA LYS A 31 -1.65 -5.36 13.24
C LYS A 31 -0.89 -4.03 13.29
N SER A 32 -1.46 -3.00 12.68
CA SER A 32 -1.07 -1.63 12.99
C SER A 32 -1.37 -1.37 14.47
N SER A 33 -0.56 -0.53 15.10
CA SER A 33 -0.82 -0.08 16.48
C SER A 33 -2.12 0.71 16.62
N TRP A 34 -2.65 1.20 15.49
CA TRP A 34 -3.78 2.11 15.44
C TRP A 34 -4.63 1.89 14.18
N ILE A 35 -5.95 2.02 14.34
CA ILE A 35 -6.98 1.94 13.29
C ILE A 35 -7.96 3.09 13.57
N ALA A 36 -8.49 3.71 12.52
CA ALA A 36 -9.54 4.71 12.64
C ALA A 36 -10.79 4.15 13.35
N SER A 37 -11.39 4.97 14.21
CA SER A 37 -12.62 4.66 14.94
C SER A 37 -13.85 5.36 14.35
N VAL A 38 -13.63 6.42 13.55
CA VAL A 38 -14.69 7.20 12.89
C VAL A 38 -14.46 7.22 11.37
N LYS A 39 -15.55 7.25 10.58
CA LYS A 39 -15.41 7.34 9.11
C LYS A 39 -14.71 8.64 8.75
N LEU A 40 -13.88 8.58 7.70
CA LEU A 40 -13.08 9.70 7.18
C LEU A 40 -12.05 10.27 8.18
N GLU A 41 -11.81 9.61 9.32
CA GLU A 41 -10.76 9.99 10.26
C GLU A 41 -9.37 9.83 9.63
N LEU A 42 -9.16 8.72 8.92
CA LEU A 42 -7.96 8.50 8.11
C LEU A 42 -8.36 7.98 6.74
N VAL A 43 -7.94 8.70 5.71
CA VAL A 43 -8.04 8.27 4.31
C VAL A 43 -6.63 8.05 3.77
N HIS A 44 -6.37 6.84 3.29
CA HIS A 44 -5.13 6.53 2.58
C HIS A 44 -5.29 6.82 1.10
N SER A 45 -4.26 7.38 0.46
CA SER A 45 -4.25 7.64 -0.96
C SER A 45 -2.96 7.15 -1.60
N ASP A 46 -3.13 6.53 -2.77
CA ASP A 46 -2.03 6.04 -3.59
C ASP A 46 -2.32 6.31 -5.08
N ILE A 47 -1.26 6.62 -5.83
CA ILE A 47 -1.31 6.83 -7.28
C ILE A 47 -0.59 5.66 -7.97
N CYS A 48 -1.33 4.91 -8.77
CA CYS A 48 -0.81 3.84 -9.58
C CYS A 48 -0.56 4.30 -11.02
N GLY A 49 0.56 3.87 -11.61
CA GLY A 49 0.91 4.06 -13.02
C GLY A 49 2.36 4.50 -13.26
N PRO A 50 2.80 4.65 -14.52
CA PRO A 50 2.00 4.57 -15.75
C PRO A 50 1.60 3.14 -16.11
N ILE A 51 0.34 2.93 -16.49
CA ILE A 51 -0.20 1.65 -16.93
C ILE A 51 0.08 1.50 -18.43
N ASN A 52 0.60 0.35 -18.83
CA ASN A 52 0.85 -0.03 -20.22
C ASN A 52 0.39 -1.48 -20.45
N PRO A 53 -0.41 -1.77 -21.51
CA PRO A 53 -1.03 -0.82 -22.43
C PRO A 53 -2.05 0.11 -21.73
N GLU A 54 -2.43 1.22 -22.36
CA GLU A 54 -3.38 2.16 -21.77
C GLU A 54 -4.73 1.49 -21.45
N SER A 55 -5.43 2.02 -20.45
CA SER A 55 -6.79 1.56 -20.15
C SER A 55 -7.75 1.84 -21.32
N ASN A 56 -8.91 1.17 -21.33
CA ASN A 56 -9.97 1.38 -22.34
C ASN A 56 -10.40 2.86 -22.47
N GLY A 57 -10.27 3.64 -21.38
CA GLY A 57 -10.56 5.08 -21.36
C GLY A 57 -9.37 5.97 -21.75
N LYS A 58 -8.28 5.41 -22.29
CA LYS A 58 -7.03 6.11 -22.63
C LYS A 58 -6.38 6.81 -21.44
N LYS A 59 -6.58 6.27 -20.23
CA LYS A 59 -5.98 6.76 -18.97
C LYS A 59 -4.77 5.92 -18.62
N ARG A 60 -3.73 6.58 -18.11
CA ARG A 60 -2.42 5.98 -17.80
C ARG A 60 -2.14 5.91 -16.30
N TYR A 61 -2.90 6.63 -15.49
CA TYR A 61 -2.79 6.60 -14.04
C TYR A 61 -4.18 6.43 -13.42
N PHE A 62 -4.22 5.97 -12.17
CA PHE A 62 -5.38 6.15 -11.32
C PHE A 62 -4.93 6.48 -9.91
N ILE A 63 -5.77 7.24 -9.20
CA ILE A 63 -5.62 7.51 -7.78
C ILE A 63 -6.68 6.75 -7.01
N THR A 64 -6.28 6.16 -5.91
CA THR A 64 -7.17 5.51 -4.95
C THR A 64 -7.30 6.36 -3.70
N PHE A 65 -8.48 6.33 -3.11
CA PHE A 65 -8.75 6.82 -1.76
C PHE A 65 -9.39 5.68 -0.99
N THR A 66 -8.80 5.28 0.13
CA THR A 66 -9.28 4.19 0.97
C THR A 66 -9.57 4.72 2.36
N ASP A 67 -10.83 4.62 2.78
CA ASP A 67 -11.20 4.93 4.17
C ASP A 67 -10.69 3.83 5.11
N ASP A 68 -9.96 4.21 6.15
CA ASP A 68 -9.28 3.26 7.04
C ASP A 68 -10.27 2.41 7.84
N LEU A 69 -11.36 3.01 8.33
CA LEU A 69 -12.40 2.34 9.12
C LEU A 69 -13.27 1.41 8.26
N SER A 70 -13.94 1.95 7.25
CA SER A 70 -14.93 1.20 6.46
C SER A 70 -14.31 0.32 5.38
N ARG A 71 -13.02 0.52 5.07
CA ARG A 71 -12.33 -0.11 3.95
C ARG A 71 -12.95 0.19 2.58
N LYS A 72 -13.85 1.20 2.48
CA LYS A 72 -14.43 1.65 1.22
C LYS A 72 -13.33 2.30 0.37
N ILE A 73 -13.28 1.94 -0.91
CA ILE A 73 -12.29 2.42 -1.87
C ILE A 73 -12.99 3.21 -2.97
N TRP A 74 -12.45 4.37 -3.30
CA TRP A 74 -12.83 5.15 -4.46
C TRP A 74 -11.64 5.24 -5.41
N ILE A 75 -11.92 5.07 -6.71
CA ILE A 75 -10.90 5.05 -7.77
C ILE A 75 -11.23 6.12 -8.79
N TYR A 76 -10.23 6.94 -9.15
CA TYR A 76 -10.34 7.97 -10.18
C TYR A 76 -9.23 7.80 -11.20
N PHE A 77 -9.59 7.70 -12.47
CA PHE A 77 -8.62 7.57 -13.56
C PHE A 77 -8.12 8.94 -14.06
N MET A 78 -6.84 9.02 -14.43
CA MET A 78 -6.13 10.25 -14.80
C MET A 78 -5.22 10.01 -16.02
N ASN A 79 -4.99 11.05 -16.82
CA ASN A 79 -3.98 11.02 -17.89
C ASN A 79 -2.59 11.30 -17.32
N GLU A 80 -2.50 12.23 -16.37
CA GLU A 80 -1.26 12.69 -15.74
C GLU A 80 -1.36 12.70 -14.21
N LYS A 81 -0.21 12.63 -13.53
CA LYS A 81 -0.15 12.76 -12.05
C LYS A 81 -0.55 14.16 -11.57
N SER A 82 -0.41 15.18 -12.41
CA SER A 82 -0.80 16.57 -12.15
C SER A 82 -2.30 16.72 -11.84
N GLU A 83 -3.13 15.79 -12.31
CA GLU A 83 -4.58 15.78 -12.08
C GLU A 83 -4.98 15.34 -10.64
N ALA A 84 -4.03 14.82 -9.84
CA ALA A 84 -4.32 14.23 -8.53
C ALA A 84 -5.06 15.18 -7.58
N LEU A 85 -4.64 16.46 -7.52
CA LEU A 85 -5.29 17.45 -6.67
C LEU A 85 -6.75 17.72 -7.11
N ALA A 86 -7.01 17.72 -8.41
CA ALA A 86 -8.35 17.91 -8.94
C ALA A 86 -9.26 16.71 -8.58
N MET A 87 -8.73 15.49 -8.66
CA MET A 87 -9.45 14.29 -8.25
C MET A 87 -9.70 14.27 -6.74
N PHE A 88 -8.74 14.69 -5.92
CA PHE A 88 -8.92 14.82 -4.47
C PHE A 88 -10.04 15.80 -4.11
N LYS A 89 -10.11 16.98 -4.75
CA LYS A 89 -11.20 17.94 -4.52
C LYS A 89 -12.57 17.35 -4.82
N LYS A 90 -12.70 16.60 -5.92
CA LYS A 90 -13.95 15.91 -6.30
C LYS A 90 -14.31 14.84 -5.27
N PHE A 91 -13.33 14.02 -4.89
CA PHE A 91 -13.49 12.99 -3.86
C PHE A 91 -13.97 13.58 -2.54
N LYS A 92 -13.26 14.60 -2.02
CA LYS A 92 -13.60 15.29 -0.77
C LYS A 92 -15.04 15.79 -0.76
N ALA A 93 -15.43 16.54 -1.80
CA ALA A 93 -16.78 17.08 -1.89
C ALA A 93 -17.87 15.98 -1.88
N MET A 94 -17.61 14.87 -2.57
CA MET A 94 -18.55 13.76 -2.61
C MET A 94 -18.68 13.06 -1.25
N VAL A 95 -17.57 12.64 -0.64
CA VAL A 95 -17.61 11.83 0.59
C VAL A 95 -18.05 12.63 1.80
N GLU A 96 -17.68 13.92 1.89
CA GLU A 96 -18.11 14.77 2.99
C GLU A 96 -19.62 15.06 2.90
N ASN A 97 -20.16 15.22 1.68
CA ASN A 97 -21.58 15.41 1.49
C ASN A 97 -22.41 14.12 1.74
N GLU A 98 -21.90 12.95 1.32
CA GLU A 98 -22.54 11.64 1.53
C GLU A 98 -22.58 11.25 3.00
N SER A 99 -21.44 11.39 3.70
CA SER A 99 -21.30 10.92 5.07
C SER A 99 -21.74 11.94 6.13
N LYS A 100 -21.84 13.23 5.76
CA LYS A 100 -21.97 14.36 6.69
C LYS A 100 -20.81 14.45 7.70
N GLN A 101 -19.66 13.89 7.35
CA GLN A 101 -18.42 13.94 8.14
C GLN A 101 -17.30 14.57 7.31
N MET A 102 -16.34 15.20 7.97
CA MET A 102 -15.18 15.82 7.30
C MET A 102 -14.01 14.84 7.24
N ILE A 103 -13.21 14.91 6.18
CA ILE A 103 -11.91 14.22 6.13
C ILE A 103 -10.98 14.89 7.15
N GLN A 104 -10.51 14.12 8.13
CA GLN A 104 -9.61 14.64 9.17
C GLN A 104 -8.14 14.54 8.75
N CYS A 105 -7.74 13.38 8.23
CA CYS A 105 -6.37 13.14 7.80
C CYS A 105 -6.33 12.42 6.44
N LEU A 106 -5.52 12.96 5.52
CA LEU A 106 -5.16 12.30 4.29
C LEU A 106 -3.71 11.83 4.41
N ARG A 107 -3.48 10.51 4.32
CA ARG A 107 -2.15 9.94 4.22
C ARG A 107 -1.87 9.58 2.77
N THR A 108 -0.81 10.16 2.22
CA THR A 108 -0.27 9.76 0.93
C THR A 108 0.93 8.86 1.19
N GLU A 109 0.97 7.68 0.58
CA GLU A 109 2.17 6.87 0.65
C GLU A 109 3.20 7.43 -0.34
N GLY A 110 4.06 8.31 0.17
CA GLY A 110 5.27 8.71 -0.53
C GLY A 110 6.29 7.60 -0.44
N ARG A 111 6.66 7.02 -1.58
CA ARG A 111 7.90 6.25 -1.69
C ARG A 111 9.01 7.13 -2.23
#